data_AF-A0AAQ4DVX1-F1
#
_entry.id   AF-A0AAQ4DVX1-F1
#
_cell.length_a   1.000
_cell.length_b   1.000
_cell.length_c   1.000
_cell.angle_alpha   90.00
_cell.angle_beta   90.00
_cell.angle_gamma   90.00
#
_symmetry.space_group_name_H-M   'P 1'
#
loop_
_entity.id
_entity.type
_entity.pdbx_description
1 polymer ?
#
loop_
_entity_poly.entity_id
_entity_poly.type
_entity_poly.pdbx_seq_one_letter_code
_entity_poly.pdbx_strand_id
1 'polypeptide(L)' 'MADFLERGRIPGVVGCVDGTLIAISAPRGLSPGETQGFMTRKGYYALNTMVVCNANTKILAIDPCRPGSSHDSFG' A
#
# COMPACT_ATOMS: atom_id res chain seq x y z
N MET A 1 1.20 6.44 23.83
CA MET A 1 1.40 7.65 23.00
C MET A 1 2.90 7.95 22.82
N ALA A 2 3.74 6.90 22.80
CA ALA A 2 5.20 7.01 22.73
C ALA A 2 5.82 5.86 21.91
N ASP A 3 5.03 5.09 21.18
CA ASP A 3 5.44 3.74 20.78
C ASP A 3 6.56 3.78 19.71
N PHE A 4 6.59 4.80 18.84
CA PHE A 4 7.69 5.04 17.90
C PHE A 4 8.92 5.68 18.57
N LEU A 5 8.71 6.46 19.65
CA LEU A 5 9.79 7.00 20.47
C LEU A 5 10.50 5.87 21.23
N GLU A 6 9.75 4.92 21.79
CA GLU A 6 10.32 3.77 22.51
C GLU A 6 11.07 2.82 21.59
N ARG A 7 10.53 2.54 20.39
CA ARG A 7 11.11 1.55 19.46
C ARG A 7 12.20 2.11 18.55
N GLY A 8 12.12 3.38 18.18
CA GLY A 8 13.01 4.00 17.19
C GLY A 8 13.61 5.34 17.59
N ARG A 9 13.31 5.85 18.80
CA ARG A 9 13.72 7.18 19.29
C ARG A 9 13.29 8.32 18.36
N ILE A 10 12.13 8.17 17.71
CA ILE A 10 11.57 9.21 16.84
C ILE A 10 10.43 9.93 17.59
N PRO A 11 10.69 11.07 18.23
CA PRO A 11 9.68 11.78 19.00
C PRO A 11 8.57 12.36 18.12
N GLY A 12 7.34 12.41 18.64
CA GLY A 12 6.19 13.03 17.98
C GLY A 12 5.54 12.21 16.86
N VAL A 13 6.07 11.03 16.51
CA VAL A 13 5.49 10.16 15.49
C VAL A 13 4.34 9.34 16.07
N VAL A 14 3.16 9.48 15.47
CA VAL A 14 1.93 8.77 15.87
C VAL A 14 1.58 7.59 14.95
N GLY A 15 2.18 7.54 13.76
CA GLY A 15 1.91 6.55 12.71
C GLY A 15 3.00 6.53 11.64
N CYS A 16 3.12 5.42 10.93
CA CYS A 16 3.97 5.26 9.75
C CYS A 16 3.06 4.98 8.54
N VAL A 17 3.40 5.56 7.39
CA VAL A 17 2.71 5.35 6.11
C VAL A 17 3.65 4.56 5.21
N ASP A 18 3.15 3.48 4.60
CA ASP A 18 3.90 2.66 3.64
C ASP A 18 3.00 2.21 2.48
N GLY A 19 3.59 2.07 1.30
CA GLY A 19 2.93 1.54 0.11
C GLY A 19 3.26 0.06 -0.07
N THR A 20 2.23 -0.77 -0.27
CA THR A 20 2.41 -2.21 -0.44
C THR A 20 1.57 -2.76 -1.60
N LEU A 21 2.08 -3.78 -2.27
CA LEU A 21 1.38 -4.47 -3.36
C LEU A 21 0.63 -5.67 -2.79
N ILE A 22 -0.71 -5.61 -2.83
CA ILE A 22 -1.57 -6.73 -2.44
C ILE A 22 -1.90 -7.53 -3.70
N ALA A 23 -1.39 -8.76 -3.77
CA ALA A 23 -1.64 -9.64 -4.91
C ALA A 23 -3.13 -9.98 -5.04
N ILE A 24 -3.63 -9.94 -6.27
CA ILE A 24 -5.02 -10.28 -6.62
C ILE A 24 -5.03 -11.28 -7.78
N SER A 25 -6.16 -11.96 -7.96
CA SER A 25 -6.44 -12.63 -9.23
C SER A 25 -6.61 -11.60 -10.35
N ALA A 26 -6.38 -12.00 -11.60
CA ALA A 26 -6.66 -11.16 -12.76
C ALA A 26 -8.10 -10.60 -12.66
N PRO A 27 -8.28 -9.27 -12.68
CA PRO A 27 -9.60 -8.65 -12.67
C PRO A 27 -10.49 -9.24 -13.78
N ARG A 28 -11.73 -9.57 -13.42
CA ARG A 28 -12.73 -10.06 -14.38
C ARG A 28 -13.71 -8.95 -14.70
N GLY A 29 -14.19 -8.91 -15.95
CA GLY A 29 -15.18 -7.91 -16.39
C GLY A 29 -14.59 -6.54 -16.74
N LEU A 30 -13.26 -6.40 -16.74
CA LEU A 30 -12.55 -5.24 -17.26
C LEU A 30 -12.04 -5.52 -18.68
N SER A 31 -11.81 -4.47 -19.47
CA SER A 31 -11.11 -4.62 -20.75
C SER A 31 -9.67 -5.12 -20.53
N PRO A 32 -9.01 -5.69 -21.57
CA PRO A 32 -7.61 -6.11 -21.46
C PRO A 32 -6.66 -4.98 -21.04
N GLY A 33 -6.92 -3.75 -21.50
CA GLY A 33 -6.11 -2.58 -21.14
C GLY A 33 -6.27 -2.19 -19.67
N GLU A 34 -7.51 -2.19 -19.15
CA GLU A 34 -7.78 -1.92 -17.73
C GLU A 34 -7.19 -3.01 -16.83
N THR A 35 -7.31 -4.28 -17.23
CA THR A 35 -6.72 -5.43 -16.53
C THR A 35 -5.21 -5.32 -16.45
N GLN A 36 -4.56 -4.86 -17.53
CA GLN A 36 -3.11 -4.66 -17.58
C GLN A 36 -2.63 -3.58 -16.59
N GLY A 37 -3.46 -2.61 -16.22
CA GLY A 37 -3.15 -1.62 -15.18
C GLY A 37 -2.90 -2.25 -13.80
N PHE A 38 -3.42 -3.44 -13.54
CA PHE A 38 -3.15 -4.16 -12.30
C PHE A 38 -1.86 -4.99 -12.36
N MET A 39 -1.26 -5.16 -13.54
CA MET A 39 -0.02 -5.93 -13.70
C MET A 39 1.16 -5.16 -13.12
N THR A 40 1.82 -5.76 -12.13
CA THR A 40 3.02 -5.20 -11.51
C THR A 40 4.27 -5.50 -12.35
N ARG A 41 5.36 -4.75 -12.11
CA ARG A 41 6.69 -5.06 -12.67
C ARG A 41 7.26 -6.41 -12.21
N LYS A 42 6.67 -7.00 -11.17
CA LYS A 42 7.03 -8.31 -10.63
C LYS A 42 6.26 -9.46 -11.31
N GLY A 43 5.41 -9.17 -12.30
CA GLY A 43 4.75 -10.17 -13.13
C GLY A 43 3.48 -10.79 -12.54
N TYR A 44 2.85 -10.13 -11.56
CA TYR A 44 1.55 -10.55 -11.01
C TYR A 44 0.58 -9.36 -10.92
N TYR A 45 -0.72 -9.64 -10.91
CA TYR A 45 -1.75 -8.62 -10.70
C TYR A 45 -1.83 -8.21 -9.24
N ALA A 46 -1.87 -6.91 -8.96
CA ALA A 46 -1.95 -6.39 -7.60
C ALA A 46 -2.76 -5.10 -7.50
N LEU A 47 -3.15 -4.77 -6.27
CA LEU A 47 -3.54 -3.44 -5.85
C LEU A 47 -2.33 -2.76 -5.19
N ASN A 48 -2.02 -1.55 -5.61
CA ASN A 48 -1.13 -0.67 -4.85
C ASN A 48 -1.94 -0.06 -3.69
N THR A 49 -1.56 -0.42 -2.47
CA THR A 49 -2.29 -0.13 -1.25
C THR A 49 -1.44 0.69 -0.30
N MET A 50 -1.91 1.87 0.08
CA MET A 50 -1.31 2.64 1.17
C MET A 50 -1.84 2.12 2.51
N VAL A 51 -0.94 1.91 3.46
CA VAL A 51 -1.28 1.47 4.82
C VAL A 51 -0.68 2.44 5.83
N VAL A 52 -1.49 2.82 6.82
CA VAL A 52 -1.02 3.55 8.01
C VAL A 52 -1.00 2.58 9.18
N CYS A 53 0.09 2.51 9.93
CA CYS A 53 0.21 1.67 11.12
C CYS A 53 0.82 2.40 12.33
N ASN A 54 0.50 1.95 13.54
CA ASN A 54 1.20 2.39 14.75
C ASN A 54 2.49 1.57 14.97
N ALA A 55 3.28 1.93 15.98
CA ALA A 55 4.57 1.27 16.23
C ALA A 55 4.44 -0.19 16.72
N ASN A 56 3.24 -0.61 17.12
CA ASN A 56 2.91 -2.00 17.44
C ASN A 56 2.37 -2.76 16.22
N THR A 57 2.62 -2.26 15.00
CA THR A 57 2.17 -2.84 13.72
C THR A 57 0.65 -2.97 13.60
N LYS A 58 -0.12 -2.26 14.44
CA LYS A 58 -1.57 -2.21 14.32
C LYS A 58 -1.92 -1.29 13.16
N ILE A 59 -2.67 -1.82 12.19
CA ILE A 59 -3.19 -1.03 11.08
C ILE A 59 -4.18 0.00 11.62
N LEU A 60 -3.98 1.25 11.23
CA LEU A 60 -4.80 2.42 11.57
C LEU A 60 -5.69 2.83 10.38
N ALA A 61 -5.19 2.70 9.16
CA ALA A 61 -5.93 2.99 7.92
C ALA A 61 -5.37 2.19 6.74
N ILE A 62 -6.22 1.97 5.73
CA ILE A 62 -5.88 1.30 4.46
C ILE A 62 -6.56 2.06 3.31
N ASP A 63 -5.82 2.31 2.24
CA ASP A 63 -6.34 2.80 0.96
C ASP A 63 -5.86 1.90 -0.20
N PRO A 64 -6.73 0.99 -0.70
CA PRO A 64 -6.39 0.06 -1.77
C PRO A 64 -6.83 0.53 -3.18
N CYS A 65 -7.05 1.83 -3.38
CA CYS A 65 -7.74 2.33 -4.59
C CYS A 65 -6.85 2.45 -5.84
N ARG A 66 -5.60 1.98 -5.82
CA ARG A 66 -4.65 2.17 -6.94
C ARG A 66 -4.32 0.84 -7.64
N PRO A 67 -4.26 0.83 -8.98
CA PRO A 67 -3.78 -0.34 -9.73
C PRO A 67 -2.32 -0.67 -9.41
N GLY A 68 -1.94 -1.95 -9.52
CA GLY A 68 -0.60 -2.44 -9.22
C GLY A 68 0.52 -1.89 -10.12
N SER A 69 0.19 -1.29 -11.27
CA SER A 69 1.14 -0.59 -12.12
C SER A 69 1.38 0.87 -11.71
N SER A 70 0.61 1.41 -10.75
CA SER A 70 0.76 2.80 -10.29
C SER A 70 2.09 3.02 -9.59
N HIS A 71 2.73 4.14 -9.89
CA HIS A 71 3.92 4.61 -9.18
C HIS A 71 3.55 5.24 -7.84
N ASP A 72 4.40 5.06 -6.83
CA ASP A 72 4.23 5.63 -5.48
C ASP A 72 4.48 7.15 -5.41
N SER A 73 4.78 7.77 -6.54
CA SER A 73 4.85 9.22 -6.71
C SER A 73 3.65 9.70 -7.53
N PHE A 74 2.62 10.18 -6.84
CA PHE A 74 1.65 11.09 -7.43
C PHE A 74 2.30 12.48 -7.44
N GLY A 75 2.69 12.94 -8.63
CA GLY A 75 2.89 14.37 -8.90
C GLY A 75 1.57 15.02 -9.26
#